data_AF-A0A256WBW0-F1
#
_entry.id   AF-A0A256WBW0-F1
#
_cell.length_a   1.000
_cell.length_b   1.000
_cell.length_c   1.000
_cell.angle_alpha   90.00
_cell.angle_beta   90.00
_cell.angle_gamma   90.00
#
_symmetry.space_group_name_H-M   'P 1'
#
loop_
_entity.id
_entity.type
_entity.pdbx_description
1 polymer ?
#
loop_
_entity_poly.entity_id
_entity_poly.type
_entity_poly.pdbx_seq_one_letter_code
_entity_poly.pdbx_strand_id
1 'polypeptide(L)'
;MKKNFLILSLLVSFSLVSFSGFGQLCTQPDNGTGTATLPPIGCDYESPVEVFMIIDGLPPGTTMELDGPLTNFVCCPDICQMCSMPLPPGECEGYGGSLGGNGHCFDAVLEFQVTGTGELQGFNRNISLPVFCEAHTGPRNPGEPVQTFPTDMYRLQGEIFGDPDFCMLRITGGTDFGLPSPGSTTLTQLPTGEFNVDSFFDITYQIEFEGCPGSVLEGFAGTTTATIRLETG
;
A
#
# COMPACT_ATOMS: atom_id res chain seq x y z
N MET A 1 -74.30 5.00 -13.74
CA MET A 1 -73.27 4.12 -14.35
C MET A 1 -71.97 4.30 -13.57
N LYS A 2 -71.61 3.33 -12.72
CA LYS A 2 -70.34 3.29 -11.99
C LYS A 2 -69.28 2.66 -12.91
N LYS A 3 -68.18 3.36 -13.19
CA LYS A 3 -66.98 2.79 -13.83
C LYS A 3 -65.90 2.68 -12.76
N ASN A 4 -65.59 1.44 -12.39
CA ASN A 4 -64.43 1.09 -11.58
C ASN A 4 -63.17 1.20 -12.44
N PHE A 5 -62.18 1.94 -11.97
CA PHE A 5 -60.82 1.90 -12.51
C PHE A 5 -59.93 1.23 -11.46
N LEU A 6 -59.49 0.00 -11.75
CA LEU A 6 -58.39 -0.65 -11.04
C LEU A 6 -57.10 0.05 -11.46
N ILE A 7 -56.35 0.59 -10.50
CA ILE A 7 -54.96 1.02 -10.70
C ILE A 7 -54.07 -0.14 -10.26
N LEU A 8 -53.38 -0.74 -11.23
CA LEU A 8 -52.37 -1.78 -11.02
C LEU A 8 -51.03 -1.07 -10.73
N SER A 9 -50.59 -1.07 -9.48
CA SER A 9 -49.27 -0.52 -9.08
C SER A 9 -48.18 -1.54 -9.42
N LEU A 10 -47.38 -1.24 -10.45
CA LEU A 10 -46.19 -1.99 -10.81
C LEU A 10 -45.03 -1.56 -9.87
N LEU A 11 -44.67 -2.42 -8.91
CA LEU A 11 -43.45 -2.26 -8.12
C LEU A 11 -42.26 -2.71 -8.96
N VAL A 12 -41.48 -1.75 -9.46
CA VAL A 12 -40.18 -2.01 -10.09
C VAL A 12 -39.15 -2.03 -8.95
N SER A 13 -38.69 -3.22 -8.58
CA SER A 13 -37.56 -3.41 -7.67
C SER A 13 -36.27 -3.02 -8.38
N PHE A 14 -35.70 -1.87 -8.03
CA PHE A 14 -34.35 -1.47 -8.43
C PHE A 14 -33.36 -2.23 -7.53
N SER A 15 -32.81 -3.33 -8.04
CA SER A 15 -31.66 -3.98 -7.41
C SER A 15 -30.43 -3.11 -7.67
N LEU A 16 -29.92 -2.47 -6.61
CA LEU A 16 -28.59 -1.86 -6.64
C LEU A 16 -27.57 -2.98 -6.74
N VAL A 17 -26.95 -3.13 -7.91
CA VAL A 17 -25.75 -3.93 -8.08
C VAL A 17 -24.60 -3.07 -7.58
N SER A 18 -24.05 -3.41 -6.42
CA SER A 18 -22.78 -2.85 -5.96
C SER A 18 -21.68 -3.43 -6.84
N PHE A 19 -21.11 -2.61 -7.73
CA PHE A 19 -19.83 -2.91 -8.35
C PHE A 19 -18.75 -2.61 -7.33
N SER A 20 -18.09 -3.65 -6.82
CA SER A 20 -16.85 -3.56 -6.04
C SER A 20 -15.70 -4.04 -6.92
N GLY A 21 -14.69 -3.18 -7.12
CA GLY A 21 -13.44 -3.50 -7.81
C GLY A 21 -13.28 -2.88 -9.20
N PHE A 22 -13.16 -1.55 -9.29
CA PHE A 22 -12.31 -0.96 -10.32
C PHE A 22 -11.02 -0.56 -9.62
N GLY A 23 -9.89 -1.16 -10.01
CA GLY A 23 -8.57 -0.69 -9.59
C GLY A 23 -8.45 0.80 -9.86
N GLN A 24 -7.88 1.55 -8.92
CA GLN A 24 -7.63 2.97 -9.10
C GLN A 24 -6.80 3.15 -10.39
N LEU A 25 -7.34 3.89 -11.36
CA LEU A 25 -6.63 4.19 -12.59
C LEU A 25 -5.36 4.97 -12.22
N CYS A 26 -4.21 4.29 -12.25
CA CYS A 26 -2.93 4.88 -11.92
C CYS A 26 -2.22 5.31 -13.20
N THR A 27 -2.22 6.62 -13.47
CA THR A 27 -1.56 7.18 -14.67
C THR A 27 -0.42 8.10 -14.30
N GLN A 28 0.70 7.97 -15.00
CA GLN A 28 1.86 8.85 -14.87
C GLN A 28 2.22 9.47 -16.22
N PRO A 29 2.63 10.75 -16.26
CA PRO A 29 3.08 11.37 -17.49
C PRO A 29 4.37 10.71 -18.01
N ASP A 30 4.59 10.79 -19.32
CA ASP A 30 5.92 10.53 -19.88
C ASP A 30 6.90 11.57 -19.31
N ASN A 31 8.02 11.11 -18.77
CA ASN A 31 9.05 11.97 -18.19
C ASN A 31 9.99 12.61 -19.24
N GLY A 32 9.62 12.53 -20.52
CA GLY A 32 10.37 13.07 -21.65
C GLY A 32 11.41 12.09 -22.22
N THR A 33 11.48 10.87 -21.69
CA THR A 33 12.43 9.85 -22.16
C THR A 33 11.74 8.63 -22.80
N GLY A 34 10.42 8.66 -22.97
CA GLY A 34 9.66 7.52 -23.48
C GLY A 34 9.27 6.52 -22.39
N THR A 35 9.20 6.95 -21.13
CA THR A 35 8.79 6.13 -19.98
C THR A 35 8.23 7.04 -18.88
N ALA A 36 7.76 6.47 -17.77
CA ALA A 36 7.24 7.21 -16.62
C ALA A 36 8.21 7.18 -15.44
N THR A 37 8.13 8.18 -14.56
CA THR A 37 8.86 8.22 -13.28
C THR A 37 8.08 7.46 -12.20
N LEU A 38 8.80 6.72 -11.34
CA LEU A 38 8.28 5.97 -10.21
C LEU A 38 8.91 6.47 -8.88
N PRO A 39 8.22 6.37 -7.73
CA PRO A 39 6.89 5.80 -7.55
C PRO A 39 5.82 6.63 -8.25
N PRO A 40 4.65 6.05 -8.57
CA PRO A 40 3.61 6.76 -9.28
C PRO A 40 2.89 7.73 -8.33
N ILE A 41 3.42 8.94 -8.21
CA ILE A 41 2.90 9.98 -7.30
C ILE A 41 1.43 10.26 -7.62
N GLY A 42 0.58 10.28 -6.59
CA GLY A 42 -0.87 10.47 -6.71
C GLY A 42 -1.66 9.17 -6.94
N CYS A 43 -0.98 8.03 -7.02
CA CYS A 43 -1.61 6.71 -6.94
C CYS A 43 -1.44 6.13 -5.54
N ASP A 44 -2.31 5.17 -5.23
CA ASP A 44 -2.29 4.39 -4.01
C ASP A 44 -2.04 2.93 -4.35
N TYR A 45 -1.36 2.24 -3.43
CA TYR A 45 -1.20 0.79 -3.47
C TYR A 45 -2.12 0.18 -2.43
N GLU A 46 -3.04 -0.68 -2.86
CA GLU A 46 -4.04 -1.31 -2.00
C GLU A 46 -3.88 -2.82 -2.04
N SER A 47 -4.36 -3.52 -1.00
CA SER A 47 -4.46 -4.97 -1.07
C SER A 47 -5.81 -5.38 -1.64
N PRO A 48 -5.86 -6.27 -2.65
CA PRO A 48 -7.12 -6.61 -3.30
C PRO A 48 -8.05 -7.48 -2.42
N VAL A 49 -7.47 -8.24 -1.48
CA VAL A 49 -8.19 -9.23 -0.68
C VAL A 49 -7.63 -9.46 0.73
N GLU A 50 -6.37 -9.09 0.96
CA GLU A 50 -5.66 -9.35 2.23
C GLU A 50 -5.62 -8.08 3.08
N VAL A 51 -5.30 -8.25 4.36
CA VAL A 51 -5.03 -7.15 5.30
C VAL A 51 -3.74 -7.45 6.02
N PHE A 52 -3.06 -6.41 6.52
CA PHE A 52 -1.96 -6.64 7.44
C PHE A 52 -2.51 -7.23 8.74
N MET A 53 -1.69 -8.02 9.42
CA MET A 53 -2.10 -8.82 10.57
C MET A 53 -1.14 -8.63 11.75
N ILE A 54 -1.71 -8.46 12.94
CA ILE A 54 -1.05 -8.67 14.22
C ILE A 54 -1.73 -9.87 14.89
N ILE A 55 -0.95 -10.89 15.20
CA ILE A 55 -1.40 -12.17 15.76
C ILE A 55 -0.54 -12.54 16.97
N ASP A 56 0.77 -12.52 16.80
CA ASP A 56 1.72 -12.89 17.84
C ASP A 56 1.75 -11.82 18.94
N GLY A 57 1.63 -12.26 20.20
CA GLY A 57 1.48 -11.36 21.36
C GLY A 57 0.04 -11.17 21.83
N LEU A 58 -0.95 -11.71 21.10
CA LEU A 58 -2.37 -11.68 21.45
C LEU A 58 -2.86 -13.02 22.02
N PRO A 59 -3.99 -13.03 22.76
CA PRO A 59 -4.63 -14.27 23.21
C PRO A 59 -4.99 -15.22 22.04
N PRO A 60 -5.04 -16.55 22.27
CA PRO A 60 -5.41 -17.50 21.22
C PRO A 60 -6.79 -17.20 20.59
N GLY A 61 -6.83 -17.12 19.26
CA GLY A 61 -8.06 -16.82 18.51
C GLY A 61 -8.39 -15.32 18.40
N THR A 62 -7.50 -14.45 18.87
CA THR A 62 -7.58 -12.98 18.74
C THR A 62 -6.56 -12.51 17.70
N THR A 63 -6.99 -11.60 16.82
CA THR A 63 -6.15 -10.91 15.84
C THR A 63 -6.47 -9.43 15.84
N MET A 64 -5.54 -8.61 15.34
CA MET A 64 -5.86 -7.30 14.80
C MET A 64 -5.61 -7.33 13.29
N GLU A 65 -6.65 -7.00 12.54
CA GLU A 65 -6.66 -6.87 11.08
C GLU A 65 -6.47 -5.39 10.73
N LEU A 66 -5.48 -5.05 9.93
CA LEU A 66 -5.15 -3.69 9.55
C LEU A 66 -5.32 -3.54 8.03
N ASP A 67 -6.47 -3.02 7.61
CA ASP A 67 -6.66 -2.57 6.23
C ASP A 67 -5.85 -1.28 6.04
N GLY A 68 -4.92 -1.26 5.08
CA GLY A 68 -3.84 -0.29 5.06
C GLY A 68 -3.33 0.01 3.67
N PRO A 69 -4.00 0.88 2.89
CA PRO A 69 -3.43 1.36 1.64
C PRO A 69 -2.14 2.13 1.91
N LEU A 70 -1.17 1.94 1.03
CA LEU A 70 0.07 2.71 0.99
C LEU A 70 -0.16 3.91 0.06
N THR A 71 -0.17 5.11 0.64
CA THR A 71 -0.63 6.34 -0.01
C THR A 71 0.38 7.49 0.14
N ASN A 72 0.06 8.65 -0.43
CA ASN A 72 0.76 9.92 -0.18
C ASN A 72 2.27 9.87 -0.47
N PHE A 73 2.65 9.37 -1.66
CA PHE A 73 4.06 9.28 -2.04
C PHE A 73 4.68 10.66 -2.25
N VAL A 74 5.79 10.90 -1.56
CA VAL A 74 6.53 12.16 -1.61
C VAL A 74 8.01 11.86 -1.79
N CYS A 75 8.64 12.48 -2.78
CA CYS A 75 10.09 12.44 -2.91
C CYS A 75 10.74 13.19 -1.75
N CYS A 76 11.85 12.67 -1.23
CA CYS A 76 12.55 13.35 -0.14
C CYS A 76 12.89 14.78 -0.57
N PRO A 77 12.50 15.82 0.21
CA PRO A 77 12.78 17.20 -0.15
C PRO A 77 14.28 17.52 -0.09
N ASP A 78 15.01 16.78 0.75
CA ASP A 78 16.46 16.82 0.91
C ASP A 78 17.07 15.45 0.56
N ILE A 79 18.32 15.21 0.97
CA ILE A 79 18.99 13.92 0.77
C ILE A 79 18.24 12.82 1.54
N CYS A 80 17.69 11.83 0.82
CA CYS A 80 17.12 10.61 1.41
C CYS A 80 18.22 9.83 2.17
N GLN A 81 18.40 10.09 3.47
CA GLN A 81 19.47 9.48 4.28
C GLN A 81 19.42 7.96 4.31
N MET A 82 18.23 7.39 4.15
CA MET A 82 17.99 5.95 4.20
C MET A 82 18.06 5.29 2.82
N CYS A 83 18.20 6.06 1.74
CA CYS A 83 18.28 5.52 0.39
C CYS A 83 19.66 4.87 0.16
N SER A 84 19.68 3.68 -0.45
CA SER A 84 20.93 2.98 -0.75
C SER A 84 21.72 3.66 -1.89
N MET A 85 21.06 4.55 -2.63
CA MET A 85 21.60 5.24 -3.80
C MET A 85 21.49 6.77 -3.67
N PRO A 86 22.49 7.51 -4.19
CA PRO A 86 22.50 8.97 -4.09
C PRO A 86 21.48 9.57 -5.05
N LEU A 87 20.34 10.03 -4.51
CA LEU A 87 19.35 10.80 -5.25
C LEU A 87 19.55 12.31 -5.03
N PRO A 88 19.41 13.14 -6.08
CA PRO A 88 19.30 14.58 -5.92
C PRO A 88 18.11 14.97 -5.03
N PRO A 89 18.18 16.10 -4.29
CA PRO A 89 17.05 16.60 -3.52
C PRO A 89 15.80 16.79 -4.39
N GLY A 90 14.65 16.30 -3.93
CA GLY A 90 13.37 16.38 -4.64
C GLY A 90 13.15 15.32 -5.71
N GLU A 91 14.13 14.46 -5.99
CA GLU A 91 14.00 13.38 -6.97
C GLU A 91 13.76 12.04 -6.25
N CYS A 92 12.73 11.31 -6.70
CA CYS A 92 12.44 9.98 -6.18
C CYS A 92 13.24 8.88 -6.89
N GLU A 93 13.70 9.10 -8.12
CA GLU A 93 14.21 8.06 -9.01
C GLU A 93 15.62 8.37 -9.51
N GLY A 94 16.45 7.33 -9.59
CA GLY A 94 17.77 7.42 -10.19
C GLY A 94 18.27 6.07 -10.70
N TYR A 95 19.38 6.07 -11.44
CA TYR A 95 20.03 4.84 -11.86
C TYR A 95 20.60 4.09 -10.64
N GLY A 96 20.38 2.78 -10.57
CA GLY A 96 20.87 1.96 -9.46
C GLY A 96 19.95 0.80 -9.10
N GLY A 97 19.97 0.42 -7.83
CA GLY A 97 19.19 -0.70 -7.32
C GLY A 97 19.76 -2.08 -7.65
N SER A 98 19.24 -3.08 -6.95
CA SER A 98 19.71 -4.49 -7.02
C SER A 98 19.27 -5.22 -8.30
N LEU A 99 18.31 -4.68 -9.04
CA LEU A 99 17.75 -5.30 -10.25
C LEU A 99 18.38 -4.78 -11.56
N GLY A 100 19.36 -3.86 -11.48
CA GLY A 100 20.11 -3.36 -12.63
C GLY A 100 19.41 -2.30 -13.48
N GLY A 101 18.25 -1.81 -13.05
CA GLY A 101 17.57 -0.65 -13.63
C GLY A 101 17.74 0.58 -12.75
N ASN A 102 16.63 1.00 -12.13
CA ASN A 102 16.56 2.19 -11.30
C ASN A 102 16.20 1.81 -9.86
N GLY A 103 16.52 2.69 -8.93
CA GLY A 103 15.93 2.65 -7.60
C GLY A 103 15.13 3.92 -7.29
N HIS A 104 14.23 3.76 -6.34
CA HIS A 104 13.18 4.71 -6.01
C HIS A 104 13.14 4.91 -4.52
N CYS A 105 13.36 6.12 -4.01
CA CYS A 105 13.26 6.41 -2.57
C CYS A 105 12.25 7.52 -2.32
N PHE A 106 11.34 7.26 -1.39
CA PHE A 106 10.20 8.14 -1.13
C PHE A 106 9.65 7.91 0.28
N ASP A 107 9.05 8.95 0.83
CA ASP A 107 8.19 8.84 2.00
C ASP A 107 6.75 8.53 1.54
N ALA A 108 6.02 7.79 2.37
CA ALA A 108 4.63 7.42 2.15
C ALA A 108 3.90 7.29 3.50
N VAL A 109 2.60 6.99 3.46
CA VAL A 109 1.80 6.71 4.65
C VAL A 109 1.04 5.41 4.46
N LEU A 110 1.14 4.50 5.43
CA LEU A 110 0.21 3.39 5.59
C LEU A 110 -0.96 3.87 6.44
N GLU A 111 -2.15 3.95 5.84
CA GLU A 111 -3.36 4.42 6.51
C GLU A 111 -4.14 3.24 7.09
N PHE A 112 -3.74 2.78 8.27
CA PHE A 112 -4.32 1.59 8.89
C PHE A 112 -5.69 1.85 9.52
N GLN A 113 -6.70 1.10 9.08
CA GLN A 113 -7.93 0.84 9.80
C GLN A 113 -7.80 -0.49 10.54
N VAL A 114 -7.47 -0.40 11.83
CA VAL A 114 -7.25 -1.54 12.71
C VAL A 114 -8.57 -2.03 13.27
N THR A 115 -8.90 -3.30 13.08
CA THR A 115 -10.08 -3.98 13.62
C THR A 115 -9.65 -5.18 14.46
N GLY A 116 -10.10 -5.23 15.72
CA GLY A 116 -9.87 -6.36 16.62
C GLY A 116 -10.90 -7.48 16.44
N THR A 117 -10.43 -8.72 16.51
CA THR A 117 -11.25 -9.94 16.55
C THR A 117 -11.15 -10.63 17.92
N GLY A 118 -11.87 -11.74 18.13
CA GLY A 118 -11.75 -12.53 19.36
C GLY A 118 -12.02 -11.71 20.63
N GLU A 119 -11.07 -11.70 21.57
CA GLU A 119 -11.18 -10.92 22.82
C GLU A 119 -11.08 -9.41 22.60
N LEU A 120 -10.58 -8.97 21.44
CA LEU A 120 -10.55 -7.58 21.00
C LEU A 120 -11.77 -7.21 20.15
N GLN A 121 -12.83 -8.01 20.15
CA GLN A 121 -14.05 -7.69 19.41
C GLN A 121 -14.59 -6.31 19.79
N GLY A 122 -14.73 -5.44 18.79
CA GLY A 122 -15.18 -4.05 18.96
C GLY A 122 -14.05 -3.03 19.08
N PHE A 123 -12.80 -3.46 19.27
CA PHE A 123 -11.64 -2.59 19.14
C PHE A 123 -11.50 -2.11 17.70
N ASN A 124 -11.43 -0.79 17.52
CA ASN A 124 -11.22 -0.16 16.22
C ASN A 124 -10.34 1.08 16.38
N ARG A 125 -9.33 1.23 15.52
CA ARG A 125 -8.45 2.41 15.49
C ARG A 125 -8.04 2.78 14.08
N ASN A 126 -7.97 4.08 13.82
CA ASN A 126 -7.35 4.60 12.60
C ASN A 126 -5.96 5.11 12.96
N ILE A 127 -4.95 4.63 12.25
CA ILE A 127 -3.55 4.94 12.47
C ILE A 127 -2.94 5.34 11.14
N SER A 128 -2.52 6.59 11.03
CA SER A 128 -1.67 7.05 9.93
C SER A 128 -0.22 6.80 10.31
N LEU A 129 0.41 5.79 9.71
CA LEU A 129 1.79 5.41 9.98
C LEU A 129 2.70 5.94 8.85
N PRO A 130 3.48 7.01 9.08
CA PRO A 130 4.48 7.44 8.12
C PRO A 130 5.54 6.36 7.93
N VAL A 131 5.87 6.08 6.68
CA VAL A 131 6.89 5.09 6.31
C VAL A 131 7.86 5.69 5.32
N PHE A 132 9.11 5.24 5.38
CA PHE A 132 10.06 5.38 4.29
C PHE A 132 10.07 4.12 3.45
N CYS A 133 10.13 4.31 2.13
CA CYS A 133 10.22 3.23 1.16
C CYS A 133 11.45 3.41 0.25
N GLU A 134 12.07 2.28 -0.08
CA GLU A 134 12.98 2.14 -1.20
C GLU A 134 12.52 0.96 -2.07
N ALA A 135 12.34 1.19 -3.36
CA ALA A 135 12.02 0.14 -4.33
C ALA A 135 13.08 0.09 -5.43
N HIS A 136 13.35 -1.09 -5.96
CA HIS A 136 14.25 -1.30 -7.10
C HIS A 136 13.47 -1.83 -8.30
N THR A 137 13.90 -1.45 -9.49
CA THR A 137 13.31 -1.88 -10.77
C THR A 137 14.37 -2.45 -11.69
N GLY A 138 13.98 -3.43 -12.50
CA GLY A 138 14.80 -3.89 -13.62
C GLY A 138 14.88 -2.86 -14.75
N PRO A 139 15.77 -3.08 -15.74
CA PRO A 139 15.86 -2.19 -16.90
C PRO A 139 14.53 -2.03 -17.63
N ARG A 140 14.21 -0.79 -18.00
CA ARG A 140 13.05 -0.45 -18.85
C ARG A 140 13.46 -0.46 -20.32
N ASN A 141 12.47 -0.41 -21.23
CA ASN A 141 12.67 -0.24 -22.66
C ASN A 141 12.02 1.08 -23.13
N PRO A 142 12.66 2.25 -22.90
CA PRO A 142 12.03 3.53 -23.20
C PRO A 142 11.66 3.68 -24.68
N GLY A 143 10.49 4.24 -24.95
CA GLY A 143 9.92 4.40 -26.28
C GLY A 143 9.02 3.25 -26.74
N GLU A 144 9.07 2.10 -26.07
CA GLU A 144 8.10 1.02 -26.31
C GLU A 144 6.76 1.35 -25.65
N PRO A 145 5.63 1.08 -26.32
CA PRO A 145 4.29 1.38 -25.80
C PRO A 145 3.91 0.49 -24.62
N VAL A 146 4.61 -0.64 -24.40
CA VAL A 146 4.45 -1.49 -23.22
C VAL A 146 5.83 -1.83 -22.67
N GLN A 147 6.05 -1.53 -21.39
CA GLN A 147 7.31 -1.78 -20.69
C GLN A 147 7.03 -2.57 -19.42
N THR A 148 7.38 -3.85 -19.42
CA THR A 148 7.25 -4.73 -18.25
C THR A 148 8.63 -5.02 -17.68
N PHE A 149 8.79 -4.85 -16.37
CA PHE A 149 10.05 -5.08 -15.67
C PHE A 149 9.79 -5.63 -14.25
N PRO A 150 10.75 -6.40 -13.70
CA PRO A 150 10.66 -6.85 -12.30
C PRO A 150 10.84 -5.67 -11.36
N THR A 151 10.21 -5.75 -10.19
CA THR A 151 10.39 -4.81 -9.09
C THR A 151 10.69 -5.55 -7.79
N ASP A 152 11.26 -4.83 -6.83
CA ASP A 152 11.53 -5.33 -5.48
C ASP A 152 11.29 -4.17 -4.50
N MET A 153 10.42 -4.37 -3.50
CA MET A 153 10.35 -3.45 -2.38
C MET A 153 11.59 -3.71 -1.52
N TYR A 154 12.62 -2.90 -1.73
CA TYR A 154 13.92 -3.11 -1.11
C TYR A 154 13.89 -2.74 0.37
N ARG A 155 13.18 -1.66 0.73
CA ARG A 155 12.98 -1.23 2.11
C ARG A 155 11.57 -0.65 2.30
N LEU A 156 10.91 -1.02 3.38
CA LEU A 156 9.72 -0.38 3.91
C LEU A 156 9.90 -0.33 5.41
N GLN A 157 9.85 0.86 6.01
CA GLN A 157 9.93 0.96 7.47
C GLN A 157 9.21 2.20 8.00
N GLY A 158 8.55 2.06 9.14
CA GLY A 158 7.94 3.16 9.86
C GLY A 158 7.63 2.76 11.29
N GLU A 159 7.54 3.76 12.16
CA GLU A 159 7.16 3.57 13.56
C GLU A 159 6.39 4.78 14.09
N ILE A 160 5.46 4.51 15.00
CA ILE A 160 4.79 5.55 15.79
C ILE A 160 4.96 5.29 17.28
N PHE A 161 4.93 6.39 18.03
CA PHE A 161 4.87 6.40 19.49
C PHE A 161 3.74 7.34 19.92
N GLY A 162 3.10 7.01 21.04
CA GLY A 162 2.12 7.91 21.68
C GLY A 162 0.70 7.84 21.12
N ASP A 163 0.36 6.76 20.39
CA ASP A 163 -1.05 6.42 20.21
C ASP A 163 -1.65 5.98 21.57
N PRO A 164 -2.94 6.24 21.85
CA PRO A 164 -3.51 5.92 23.15
C PRO A 164 -3.54 4.41 23.47
N ASP A 165 -3.58 3.56 22.46
CA ASP A 165 -3.62 2.10 22.61
C ASP A 165 -2.26 1.46 22.26
N PHE A 166 -1.55 2.00 21.27
CA PHE A 166 -0.20 1.56 20.89
C PHE A 166 0.89 2.46 21.48
N CYS A 167 1.61 1.91 22.46
CA CYS A 167 2.81 2.55 22.99
C CYS A 167 3.95 2.54 21.99
N MET A 168 4.01 1.46 21.20
CA MET A 168 4.80 1.38 19.99
C MET A 168 4.03 0.55 18.95
N LEU A 169 4.07 1.00 17.71
CA LEU A 169 3.72 0.22 16.54
C LEU A 169 4.77 0.48 15.47
N ARG A 170 5.45 -0.58 15.03
CA ARG A 170 6.50 -0.53 14.02
C ARG A 170 6.20 -1.53 12.92
N ILE A 171 6.43 -1.12 11.68
CA ILE A 171 6.44 -2.01 10.53
C ILE A 171 7.82 -1.98 9.86
N THR A 172 8.28 -3.16 9.46
CA THR A 172 9.49 -3.36 8.68
C THR A 172 9.20 -4.35 7.56
N GLY A 173 9.63 -4.06 6.34
CA GLY A 173 9.47 -4.92 5.18
C GLY A 173 10.57 -4.67 4.16
N GLY A 174 10.75 -5.61 3.24
CA GLY A 174 11.69 -5.46 2.14
C GLY A 174 13.00 -6.22 2.28
N THR A 175 13.62 -6.43 1.11
CA THR A 175 14.76 -7.35 0.93
C THR A 175 16.01 -6.92 1.71
N ASP A 176 16.20 -5.62 1.99
CA ASP A 176 17.30 -5.10 2.83
C ASP A 176 17.26 -5.65 4.26
N PHE A 177 16.08 -5.98 4.77
CA PHE A 177 15.88 -6.60 6.08
C PHE A 177 15.84 -8.13 6.03
N GLY A 178 16.15 -8.73 4.88
CA GLY A 178 16.03 -10.18 4.67
C GLY A 178 14.58 -10.67 4.54
N LEU A 179 13.63 -9.77 4.26
CA LEU A 179 12.21 -10.07 4.07
C LEU A 179 11.86 -9.98 2.56
N PRO A 180 11.71 -11.11 1.85
CA PRO A 180 11.51 -11.11 0.40
C PRO A 180 10.30 -10.27 0.00
N SER A 181 10.48 -9.34 -0.94
CA SER A 181 9.39 -8.47 -1.37
C SER A 181 9.34 -8.25 -2.90
N PRO A 182 9.26 -9.33 -3.70
CA PRO A 182 9.30 -9.24 -5.16
C PRO A 182 8.02 -8.61 -5.73
N GLY A 183 8.12 -8.10 -6.96
CA GLY A 183 7.00 -7.52 -7.66
C GLY A 183 7.22 -7.46 -9.17
N SER A 184 6.26 -6.85 -9.87
CA SER A 184 6.41 -6.48 -11.27
C SER A 184 5.61 -5.21 -11.56
N THR A 185 6.14 -4.40 -12.48
CA THR A 185 5.44 -3.24 -13.02
C THR A 185 5.33 -3.39 -14.54
N THR A 186 4.16 -3.04 -15.07
CA THR A 186 3.89 -2.85 -16.48
C THR A 186 3.42 -1.42 -16.72
N LEU A 187 4.20 -0.67 -17.50
CA LEU A 187 3.81 0.62 -18.03
C LEU A 187 3.16 0.42 -19.39
N THR A 188 1.93 0.89 -19.57
CA THR A 188 1.22 0.85 -20.85
C THR A 188 0.91 2.26 -21.32
N GLN A 189 1.49 2.67 -22.45
CA GLN A 189 1.23 3.97 -23.04
C GLN A 189 -0.22 4.09 -23.52
N LEU A 190 -0.90 5.12 -23.04
CA LEU A 190 -2.26 5.48 -23.39
C LEU A 190 -2.28 6.37 -24.65
N PRO A 191 -3.42 6.49 -25.35
CA PRO A 191 -3.56 7.41 -26.48
C PRO A 191 -3.29 8.89 -26.14
N THR A 192 -3.35 9.26 -24.85
CA THR A 192 -3.00 10.59 -24.34
C THR A 192 -1.48 10.84 -24.32
N GLY A 193 -0.67 9.79 -24.42
CA GLY A 193 0.79 9.82 -24.26
C GLY A 193 1.26 9.55 -22.83
N GLU A 194 0.35 9.49 -21.86
CA GLU A 194 0.62 9.06 -20.48
C GLU A 194 0.79 7.55 -20.41
N PHE A 195 1.32 7.05 -19.29
CA PHE A 195 1.43 5.63 -19.00
C PHE A 195 0.43 5.22 -17.93
N ASN A 196 -0.39 4.21 -18.21
CA ASN A 196 -1.04 3.43 -17.16
C ASN A 196 0.04 2.60 -16.45
N VAL A 197 0.06 2.67 -15.12
CA VAL A 197 0.99 1.96 -14.25
C VAL A 197 0.22 0.83 -13.58
N ASP A 198 0.42 -0.39 -14.06
CA ASP A 198 -0.01 -1.62 -13.38
C ASP A 198 1.19 -2.15 -12.62
N SER A 199 1.11 -2.22 -11.29
CA SER A 199 2.26 -2.60 -10.46
C SER A 199 1.82 -3.27 -9.18
N PHE A 200 2.54 -4.32 -8.79
CA PHE A 200 2.34 -4.99 -7.52
C PHE A 200 3.65 -5.34 -6.83
N PHE A 201 3.57 -5.52 -5.52
CA PHE A 201 4.59 -6.12 -4.67
C PHE A 201 3.96 -7.17 -3.75
N ASP A 202 4.60 -8.32 -3.61
CA ASP A 202 4.32 -9.32 -2.57
C ASP A 202 5.26 -9.06 -1.40
N ILE A 203 4.87 -8.18 -0.46
CA ILE A 203 5.74 -7.68 0.59
C ILE A 203 5.72 -8.63 1.78
N THR A 204 6.86 -9.26 2.08
CA THR A 204 7.05 -9.88 3.40
C THR A 204 7.35 -8.78 4.41
N TYR A 205 6.55 -8.72 5.47
CA TYR A 205 6.62 -7.70 6.49
C TYR A 205 6.73 -8.30 7.89
N GLN A 206 7.17 -7.48 8.83
CA GLN A 206 7.17 -7.71 10.26
C GLN A 206 6.48 -6.52 10.92
N ILE A 207 5.42 -6.76 11.67
CA ILE A 207 4.78 -5.74 12.53
C ILE A 207 5.11 -6.07 13.98
N GLU A 208 5.71 -5.11 14.67
CA GLU A 208 6.01 -5.15 16.11
C GLU A 208 5.08 -4.17 16.82
N PHE A 209 4.54 -4.56 17.98
CA PHE A 209 3.71 -3.67 18.77
C PHE A 209 3.90 -3.87 20.27
N GLU A 210 3.61 -2.81 21.02
CA GLU A 210 3.48 -2.82 22.48
C GLU A 210 2.24 -2.00 22.86
N GLY A 211 1.33 -2.60 23.63
CA GLY A 211 0.12 -1.93 24.10
C GLY A 211 0.36 -1.02 25.31
N CYS A 212 -0.34 0.12 25.35
CA CYS A 212 -0.13 1.11 26.38
C CYS A 212 -0.79 0.78 27.73
N PRO A 213 -0.21 1.23 28.87
CA PRO A 213 -0.87 1.18 30.17
C PRO A 213 -2.24 1.88 30.15
N GLY A 214 -3.27 1.23 30.70
CA GLY A 214 -4.64 1.73 30.75
C GLY A 214 -5.42 1.56 29.44
N SER A 215 -4.82 1.01 28.39
CA SER A 215 -5.49 0.71 27.12
C SER A 215 -6.09 -0.69 27.09
N VAL A 216 -6.88 -0.98 26.05
CA VAL A 216 -7.36 -2.36 25.81
C VAL A 216 -6.23 -3.32 25.40
N LEU A 217 -5.09 -2.76 24.96
CA LEU A 217 -3.90 -3.53 24.59
C LEU A 217 -2.90 -3.67 25.75
N GLU A 218 -3.22 -3.15 26.95
CA GLU A 218 -2.30 -3.19 28.09
C GLU A 218 -1.81 -4.63 28.38
N GLY A 219 -0.49 -4.78 28.44
CA GLY A 219 0.16 -6.06 28.71
C GLY A 219 0.32 -6.98 27.49
N PHE A 220 -0.17 -6.57 26.32
CA PHE A 220 0.11 -7.26 25.06
C PHE A 220 1.29 -6.62 24.35
N ALA A 221 2.17 -7.46 23.82
CA ALA A 221 3.28 -7.06 22.96
C ALA A 221 3.70 -8.26 22.13
N GLY A 222 4.13 -8.02 20.90
CA GLY A 222 4.57 -9.10 20.03
C GLY A 222 4.98 -8.65 18.65
N THR A 223 5.39 -9.64 17.86
CA THR A 223 5.99 -9.45 16.55
C THR A 223 5.40 -10.48 15.60
N THR A 224 4.62 -10.03 14.62
CA THR A 224 4.02 -10.89 13.60
C THR A 224 4.77 -10.72 12.27
N THR A 225 5.18 -11.83 11.65
CA THR A 225 5.74 -11.85 10.30
C THR A 225 4.75 -12.52 9.35
N ALA A 226 4.45 -11.85 8.23
CA ALA A 226 3.58 -12.39 7.19
C ALA A 226 3.90 -11.73 5.83
N THR A 227 3.12 -12.07 4.81
CA THR A 227 3.25 -11.52 3.46
C THR A 227 1.91 -10.95 3.04
N ILE A 228 1.93 -9.83 2.32
CA ILE A 228 0.75 -9.19 1.75
C ILE A 228 1.04 -8.75 0.31
N ARG A 229 0.05 -8.90 -0.58
CA ARG A 229 0.09 -8.22 -1.87
C ARG A 229 -0.44 -6.80 -1.77
N LEU A 230 0.33 -5.84 -2.25
CA LEU A 230 -0.12 -4.48 -2.54
C LEU A 230 -0.01 -4.22 -4.05
N GLU A 231 -1.05 -3.63 -4.64
CA GLU A 231 -1.12 -3.36 -6.08
C GLU A 231 -1.77 -2.02 -6.41
N THR A 232 -1.47 -1.52 -7.60
CA THR A 232 -2.06 -0.31 -8.20
C THR A 232 -2.26 -0.52 -9.70
N GLY A 233 -3.27 0.14 -10.27
CA GLY A 233 -3.63 0.04 -11.69
C GLY A 233 -4.49 -1.16 -12.05
#